data_AF-R0IZR1-F1
#
_entry.id   AF-R0IZR1-F1
#
_cell.length_a   1.000
_cell.length_b   1.000
_cell.length_c   1.000
_cell.angle_alpha   90.00
_cell.angle_beta   90.00
_cell.angle_gamma   90.00
#
_symmetry.space_group_name_H-M   'P 1'
#
loop_
_entity.id
_entity.type
_entity.pdbx_description
1 polymer ?
#
loop_
_entity_poly.entity_id
_entity_poly.type
_entity_poly.pdbx_seq_one_letter_code
_entity_poly.pdbx_strand_id
1 'polypeptide(L)'
;MANLSPESAIVEVEAQLKDIVQNLYNLIVQAYDHHGNTTQEAMKREIQSLVQNLVKLARTAPSIQIDIPPEVMSYVENSRNPDIFTREFVETVQRMNQMLNGRFDAYRMLQEQLAWQVSNAIPELKEDVTSVVESTGGKVPV
;
A
#
# COMPACT_ATOMS: atom_id res chain seq x y z
N MET A 1 11.83 -24.52 16.18
CA MET A 1 10.79 -24.05 15.24
C MET A 1 11.52 -23.19 14.23
N ALA A 2 11.72 -23.70 13.01
CA ALA A 2 12.45 -22.96 11.99
C ALA A 2 11.62 -21.72 11.63
N ASN A 3 12.20 -20.53 11.79
CA ASN A 3 11.64 -19.30 11.24
C ASN A 3 11.62 -19.45 9.71
N LEU A 4 10.46 -19.87 9.18
CA LEU A 4 10.14 -19.71 7.77
C LEU A 4 10.36 -18.23 7.42
N SER A 5 11.08 -17.96 6.34
CA SER A 5 11.20 -16.58 5.85
C SER A 5 9.79 -16.04 5.55
N PRO A 6 9.49 -14.74 5.75
CA PRO A 6 8.17 -14.17 5.50
C PRO A 6 7.65 -14.53 4.10
N GLU A 7 8.53 -14.58 3.11
CA GLU A 7 8.24 -14.96 1.73
C GLU A 7 7.79 -16.43 1.60
N SER A 8 8.43 -17.35 2.32
CA SER A 8 8.03 -18.77 2.32
C SER A 8 6.66 -19.00 2.97
N ALA A 9 6.31 -18.22 3.99
CA ALA A 9 5.00 -18.28 4.64
C ALA A 9 3.87 -17.80 3.70
N ILE A 10 4.14 -16.76 2.89
CA ILE A 10 3.19 -16.27 1.88
C ILE A 10 2.93 -17.36 0.83
N VAL A 11 3.98 -17.98 0.29
CA VAL A 11 3.85 -19.04 -0.72
C VAL A 11 3.08 -20.24 -0.15
N GLU A 12 3.33 -20.62 1.11
CA GLU A 12 2.60 -21.70 1.75
C GLU A 12 1.11 -21.38 1.90
N VAL A 13 0.78 -20.18 2.37
CA VAL A 13 -0.61 -19.74 2.52
C VAL A 13 -1.32 -19.63 1.17
N GLU A 14 -0.63 -19.14 0.13
CA GLU A 14 -1.15 -19.07 -1.23
C GLU A 14 -1.50 -20.47 -1.76
N ALA A 15 -0.62 -21.45 -1.54
CA ALA A 15 -0.88 -22.84 -1.92
C ALA A 15 -2.11 -23.40 -1.18
N GLN A 16 -2.22 -23.17 0.14
CA GLN A 16 -3.38 -23.59 0.93
C GLN A 16 -4.70 -22.95 0.45
N LEU A 17 -4.66 -21.67 0.06
CA LEU A 17 -5.81 -20.97 -0.54
C LEU A 17 -6.23 -21.60 -1.88
N LYS A 18 -5.26 -21.93 -2.74
CA LYS A 18 -5.53 -22.62 -4.02
C LYS A 18 -6.15 -23.99 -3.81
N ASP A 19 -5.68 -24.76 -2.84
CA ASP A 19 -6.24 -26.07 -2.48
C ASP A 19 -7.71 -25.95 -2.04
N ILE A 20 -8.03 -24.93 -1.21
CA ILE A 20 -9.42 -24.66 -0.77
C ILE A 20 -10.31 -24.32 -1.97
N VAL A 21 -9.86 -23.45 -2.87
CA VAL A 21 -10.61 -23.10 -4.09
C VAL A 21 -10.85 -24.34 -4.94
N GLN A 22 -9.84 -25.22 -5.08
CA GLN A 22 -9.98 -26.48 -5.80
C GLN A 22 -10.99 -27.41 -5.13
N ASN A 23 -11.00 -27.52 -3.79
CA ASN A 23 -11.99 -28.33 -3.08
C ASN A 23 -13.42 -27.81 -3.32
N LEU A 24 -13.62 -26.49 -3.26
CA LEU A 24 -14.91 -25.87 -3.55
C LEU A 24 -15.35 -26.14 -4.99
N TYR A 25 -14.45 -26.03 -5.96
CA TYR A 25 -14.74 -26.35 -7.35
C TYR A 25 -15.15 -27.83 -7.54
N ASN A 26 -14.39 -28.76 -6.95
CA ASN A 26 -14.69 -30.19 -7.00
C ASN A 26 -16.07 -30.50 -6.41
N LEU A 27 -16.42 -29.85 -5.29
CA LEU A 27 -17.74 -30.00 -4.67
C LEU A 27 -18.87 -29.52 -5.59
N ILE A 28 -18.71 -28.39 -6.26
CA ILE A 28 -19.69 -27.88 -7.22
C ILE A 28 -19.89 -28.87 -8.36
N VAL A 29 -18.80 -29.38 -8.93
CA VAL A 29 -18.85 -30.36 -10.05
C VAL A 29 -19.52 -31.66 -9.62
N GLN A 30 -19.14 -32.22 -8.46
CA GLN A 30 -19.73 -33.47 -7.94
C GLN A 30 -21.21 -33.31 -7.54
N ALA A 31 -21.60 -32.12 -7.07
CA ALA A 31 -23.00 -31.83 -6.78
C ALA A 31 -23.85 -31.70 -8.06
N TYR A 32 -23.26 -31.15 -9.13
CA TYR A 32 -23.91 -31.05 -10.44
C TYR A 32 -24.06 -32.42 -11.13
N ASP A 33 -23.01 -33.25 -11.13
CA ASP A 33 -22.99 -34.56 -11.79
C ASP A 33 -23.14 -35.71 -10.78
N HIS A 34 -24.31 -35.74 -10.12
CA HIS A 34 -24.57 -36.70 -9.06
C HIS A 34 -24.90 -38.09 -9.60
N HIS A 35 -24.06 -39.10 -9.29
CA HIS A 35 -24.21 -40.49 -9.71
C HIS A 35 -24.53 -41.45 -8.53
N GLY A 36 -25.25 -40.95 -7.52
CA GLY A 36 -25.71 -41.74 -6.39
C GLY A 36 -24.64 -41.94 -5.31
N ASN A 37 -24.58 -43.13 -4.72
CA ASN A 37 -23.82 -43.38 -3.48
C ASN A 37 -22.30 -43.14 -3.60
N THR A 38 -21.70 -43.41 -4.76
CA THR A 38 -20.27 -43.17 -4.99
C THR A 38 -19.93 -41.68 -4.95
N THR A 39 -20.77 -40.84 -5.53
CA THR A 39 -20.63 -39.38 -5.48
C THR A 39 -20.88 -38.85 -4.06
N GLN A 40 -21.79 -39.45 -3.30
CA GLN A 40 -21.99 -39.06 -1.89
C GLN A 40 -20.75 -39.30 -1.03
N GLU A 41 -20.11 -40.46 -1.16
CA GLU A 41 -18.89 -40.78 -0.40
C GLU A 41 -17.69 -39.94 -0.87
N ALA A 42 -17.59 -39.62 -2.17
CA ALA A 42 -16.59 -38.68 -2.68
C ALA A 42 -16.78 -37.27 -2.09
N MET A 43 -18.02 -36.76 -2.09
CA MET A 43 -18.36 -35.44 -1.56
C MET A 43 -18.11 -35.33 -0.05
N LYS A 44 -18.40 -36.39 0.74
CA LYS A 44 -18.05 -36.43 2.17
C LYS A 44 -16.54 -36.29 2.39
N ARG A 45 -15.73 -37.00 1.61
CA ARG A 45 -14.27 -36.89 1.68
C ARG A 45 -13.78 -35.49 1.29
N GLU A 46 -14.39 -34.89 0.27
CA GLU A 46 -14.03 -33.55 -0.17
C GLU A 46 -14.38 -32.48 0.88
N ILE A 47 -15.54 -32.60 1.55
CA ILE A 47 -15.91 -31.73 2.68
C ILE A 47 -14.92 -31.89 3.84
N GLN A 48 -14.52 -33.13 4.17
CA GLN A 48 -13.52 -33.37 5.22
C GLN A 48 -12.17 -32.73 4.86
N SER A 49 -11.73 -32.85 3.61
CA SER A 49 -10.52 -32.22 3.08
C SER A 49 -10.60 -30.69 3.17
N LEU A 50 -11.72 -30.11 2.75
CA LEU A 50 -11.99 -28.66 2.83
C LEU A 50 -11.88 -28.15 4.26
N VAL A 51 -12.51 -28.84 5.23
CA VAL A 51 -12.46 -28.45 6.64
C VAL A 51 -11.02 -28.53 7.18
N GLN A 52 -10.27 -29.58 6.84
CA GLN A 52 -8.87 -29.70 7.24
C GLN A 52 -8.01 -28.56 6.65
N ASN A 53 -8.22 -28.22 5.38
CA ASN A 53 -7.51 -27.14 4.71
C ASN A 53 -7.83 -25.77 5.32
N LEU A 54 -9.10 -25.51 5.65
CA LEU A 54 -9.51 -24.28 6.34
C LEU A 54 -8.88 -24.16 7.74
N VAL A 55 -8.82 -25.25 8.50
CA VAL A 55 -8.17 -25.27 9.82
C VAL A 55 -6.66 -25.05 9.68
N LYS A 56 -6.03 -25.64 8.66
CA LYS A 56 -4.61 -25.43 8.36
C LYS A 56 -4.33 -23.98 8.00
N LEU A 57 -5.18 -23.37 7.16
CA LEU A 57 -5.09 -21.96 6.79
C LEU A 57 -5.23 -21.05 8.01
N ALA A 58 -6.21 -21.29 8.89
CA ALA A 58 -6.40 -20.48 10.09
C ALA A 58 -5.20 -20.53 11.05
N ARG A 59 -4.42 -21.61 11.05
CA ARG A 59 -3.19 -21.74 11.83
C ARG A 59 -1.97 -21.11 11.18
N THR A 60 -1.94 -21.09 9.84
CA THR A 60 -0.80 -20.57 9.06
C THR A 60 -0.96 -19.07 8.81
N ALA A 61 -2.18 -18.55 8.65
CA ALA A 61 -2.42 -17.13 8.38
C ALA A 61 -1.73 -16.17 9.38
N PRO A 62 -1.69 -16.43 10.70
CA PRO A 62 -0.99 -15.56 11.65
C PRO A 62 0.54 -15.51 11.49
N SER A 63 1.16 -16.42 10.71
CA SER A 63 2.60 -16.33 10.42
C SER A 63 2.93 -15.24 9.41
N ILE A 64 1.94 -14.70 8.70
CA ILE A 64 2.10 -13.56 7.80
C ILE A 64 1.90 -12.28 8.61
N GLN A 65 2.98 -11.52 8.79
CA GLN A 65 2.97 -10.21 9.44
C GLN A 65 3.05 -9.12 8.38
N ILE A 66 1.94 -8.87 7.69
CA ILE A 66 1.82 -7.79 6.69
C ILE A 66 0.61 -6.94 7.05
N ASP A 67 0.85 -5.64 7.21
CA ASP A 67 -0.22 -4.67 7.38
C ASP A 67 -0.76 -4.26 6.00
N ILE A 68 -2.06 -4.48 5.80
CA ILE A 68 -2.75 -4.14 4.57
C ILE A 68 -3.57 -2.88 4.81
N PRO A 69 -3.35 -1.79 4.05
CA PRO A 69 -4.17 -0.58 4.16
C PRO A 69 -5.67 -0.90 3.92
N PRO A 70 -6.59 -0.36 4.72
CA PRO A 70 -8.04 -0.56 4.53
C PRO A 70 -8.53 -0.18 3.13
N GLU A 71 -7.88 0.79 2.49
CA GLU A 71 -8.18 1.23 1.13
C GLU A 71 -7.92 0.12 0.11
N VAL A 72 -6.84 -0.66 0.28
CA VAL A 72 -6.53 -1.81 -0.58
C VAL A 72 -7.60 -2.90 -0.41
N MET A 73 -8.08 -3.13 0.81
CA MET A 73 -9.17 -4.07 1.08
C MET A 73 -10.44 -3.67 0.32
N SER A 74 -10.80 -2.39 0.34
CA SER A 74 -11.95 -1.87 -0.41
C SER A 74 -11.82 -2.10 -1.93
N TYR A 75 -10.61 -2.05 -2.50
CA TYR A 75 -10.42 -2.37 -3.92
C TYR A 75 -10.73 -3.85 -4.19
N VAL A 76 -10.26 -4.77 -3.34
CA VAL A 76 -10.55 -6.20 -3.46
C VAL A 76 -12.05 -6.50 -3.29
N GLU A 77 -12.70 -5.91 -2.29
CA GLU A 77 -14.15 -6.08 -2.04
C GLU A 77 -15.00 -5.61 -3.23
N ASN A 78 -14.60 -4.51 -3.87
CA ASN A 78 -15.26 -3.97 -5.05
C ASN A 78 -14.81 -4.64 -6.36
N SER A 79 -14.07 -5.75 -6.30
CA SER A 79 -13.52 -6.46 -7.46
C SER A 79 -12.66 -5.57 -8.39
N ARG A 80 -12.01 -4.55 -7.84
CA ARG A 80 -11.07 -3.66 -8.54
C ARG A 80 -9.65 -4.16 -8.32
N ASN A 81 -8.78 -4.00 -9.34
CA ASN A 81 -7.37 -4.36 -9.20
C ASN A 81 -6.68 -3.51 -8.11
N PRO A 82 -6.15 -4.10 -7.03
CA PRO A 82 -5.46 -3.39 -5.96
C PRO A 82 -4.18 -2.66 -6.43
N ASP A 83 -3.55 -3.08 -7.53
CA ASP A 83 -2.37 -2.40 -8.10
C ASP A 83 -2.68 -0.95 -8.50
N ILE A 84 -3.94 -0.66 -8.79
CA ILE A 84 -4.39 0.69 -9.13
C ILE A 84 -4.24 1.62 -7.91
N PHE A 85 -4.48 1.14 -6.69
CA PHE A 85 -4.25 1.93 -5.48
C PHE A 85 -2.78 2.31 -5.35
N THR A 86 -1.87 1.35 -5.54
CA THR A 86 -0.42 1.61 -5.50
C THR A 86 -0.01 2.64 -6.54
N ARG A 87 -0.53 2.53 -7.77
CA ARG A 87 -0.29 3.52 -8.83
C ARG A 87 -0.80 4.91 -8.46
N GLU A 88 -2.04 5.02 -8.01
CA GLU A 88 -2.66 6.28 -7.60
C GLU A 88 -1.92 6.92 -6.41
N PHE A 89 -1.43 6.10 -5.47
CA PHE A 89 -0.63 6.54 -4.34
C PHE A 89 0.70 7.15 -4.80
N VAL A 90 1.45 6.45 -5.66
CA VAL A 90 2.71 6.97 -6.22
C VAL A 90 2.49 8.26 -7.00
N GLU A 91 1.46 8.31 -7.84
CA GLU A 91 1.09 9.52 -8.60
C GLU A 91 0.74 10.70 -7.68
N THR A 92 0.05 10.42 -6.57
CA THR A 92 -0.31 11.43 -5.57
C THR A 92 0.92 11.96 -4.85
N VAL A 93 1.81 11.07 -4.40
CA VAL A 93 3.07 11.44 -3.74
C VAL A 93 3.93 12.29 -4.67
N GLN A 94 4.07 11.90 -5.94
CA GLN A 94 4.82 12.67 -6.92
C GLN A 94 4.22 14.07 -7.12
N ARG A 95 2.90 14.16 -7.31
CA ARG A 95 2.20 15.44 -7.48
C ARG A 95 2.36 16.34 -6.26
N MET A 96 2.21 15.78 -5.06
CA MET A 96 2.38 16.52 -3.81
C MET A 96 3.81 17.02 -3.64
N ASN A 97 4.81 16.19 -3.95
CA ASN A 97 6.21 16.59 -3.88
C ASN A 97 6.52 17.76 -4.83
N GLN A 98 6.08 17.66 -6.09
CA GLN A 98 6.25 18.75 -7.06
C GLN A 98 5.54 20.04 -6.62
N MET A 99 4.31 19.91 -6.11
CA MET A 99 3.55 21.05 -5.60
C MET A 99 4.26 21.71 -4.40
N LEU A 100 4.77 20.91 -3.45
CA LEU A 100 5.50 21.43 -2.29
C LEU A 100 6.79 22.12 -2.71
N ASN A 101 7.54 21.53 -3.65
CA ASN A 101 8.74 22.16 -4.19
C ASN A 101 8.42 23.49 -4.88
N GLY A 102 7.38 23.54 -5.72
CA GLY A 102 6.96 24.78 -6.36
C GLY A 102 6.51 25.86 -5.38
N ARG A 103 5.86 25.48 -4.27
CA ARG A 103 5.52 26.42 -3.18
C ARG A 103 6.77 26.93 -2.47
N PHE A 104 7.72 26.04 -2.18
CA PHE A 104 9.00 26.41 -1.58
C PHE A 104 9.75 27.43 -2.45
N ASP A 105 9.85 27.16 -3.75
CA ASP A 105 10.49 28.07 -4.71
C ASP A 105 9.77 29.44 -4.77
N ALA A 106 8.43 29.44 -4.81
CA ALA A 106 7.65 30.67 -4.81
C ALA A 106 7.83 31.50 -3.53
N TYR A 107 7.86 30.86 -2.37
CA TYR A 107 8.12 31.56 -1.10
C TYR A 107 9.54 32.11 -1.03
N ARG A 108 10.52 31.38 -1.58
CA ARG A 108 11.90 31.86 -1.69
C ARG A 108 12.00 33.10 -2.59
N MET A 109 11.34 33.09 -3.75
CA MET A 109 11.28 34.25 -4.64
C MET A 109 10.61 35.46 -3.97
N LEU A 110 9.54 35.24 -3.20
CA LEU A 110 8.88 36.30 -2.43
C LEU A 110 9.82 36.87 -1.37
N GLN A 111 10.52 36.01 -0.63
CA GLN A 111 11.50 36.42 0.37
C GLN A 111 12.61 37.28 -0.27
N GLU A 112 13.18 36.83 -1.40
CA GLU A 112 14.24 37.55 -2.11
C GLU A 112 13.76 38.93 -2.58
N GLN A 113 12.55 39.02 -3.13
CA GLN A 113 11.95 40.30 -3.54
C GLN A 113 11.70 41.23 -2.35
N LEU A 114 11.14 40.73 -1.25
CA LEU A 114 10.91 41.54 -0.05
C LEU A 114 12.23 42.05 0.54
N ALA A 115 13.25 41.19 0.62
CA ALA A 115 14.57 41.56 1.11
C ALA A 115 15.20 42.67 0.26
N TRP A 116 15.09 42.57 -1.07
CA TRP A 116 15.58 43.59 -1.99
C TRP A 116 14.84 44.94 -1.81
N GLN A 117 13.51 44.92 -1.76
CA GLN A 117 12.69 46.12 -1.58
C GLN A 117 12.99 46.82 -0.25
N VAL A 118 13.05 46.05 0.86
CA VAL A 118 13.33 46.61 2.20
C VAL A 118 14.73 47.19 2.27
N SER A 119 15.74 46.50 1.71
CA SER A 119 17.12 46.98 1.70
C SER A 119 17.30 48.27 0.89
N ASN A 120 16.52 48.46 -0.19
CA ASN A 120 16.56 49.66 -1.01
C ASN A 120 15.76 50.82 -0.41
N ALA A 121 14.61 50.54 0.22
CA ALA A 121 13.77 51.55 0.84
C ALA A 121 14.35 52.06 2.16
N ILE A 122 15.02 51.19 2.92
CA ILE A 122 15.59 51.50 4.25
C ILE A 122 17.03 50.96 4.32
N PRO A 123 18.02 51.74 3.86
CA PRO A 123 19.41 51.28 3.80
C PRO A 123 20.02 50.87 5.15
N GLU A 124 19.52 51.46 6.26
CA GLU A 124 19.97 51.16 7.63
C GLU A 124 19.66 49.71 8.06
N LEU A 125 18.61 49.09 7.50
CA LEU A 125 18.19 47.73 7.84
C LEU A 125 18.82 46.66 6.94
N LYS A 126 19.69 47.05 5.99
CA LYS A 126 20.25 46.13 4.99
C LYS A 126 21.00 44.96 5.63
N GLU A 127 21.83 45.23 6.65
CA GLU A 127 22.60 44.19 7.33
C GLU A 127 21.70 43.21 8.10
N ASP A 128 20.68 43.72 8.79
CA ASP A 128 19.71 42.89 9.52
C ASP A 128 18.90 42.00 8.57
N VAL A 129 18.42 42.56 7.44
CA VAL A 129 17.68 41.82 6.41
C VAL A 129 18.55 40.72 5.80
N THR A 130 19.81 41.02 5.48
CA THR A 130 20.76 40.01 4.98
C THR A 130 20.97 38.89 5.99
N SER A 131 21.18 39.22 7.27
CA SER A 131 21.33 38.21 8.33
C SER A 131 20.11 37.30 8.45
N VAL A 132 18.89 37.83 8.34
CA VAL A 132 17.66 37.04 8.41
C VAL A 132 17.52 36.11 7.20
N VAL A 133 17.76 36.63 5.99
CA VAL A 133 17.65 35.83 4.76
C VAL A 133 18.67 34.69 4.76
N GLU A 134 19.92 34.96 5.15
CA GLU A 134 20.96 33.93 5.23
C GLU A 134 20.66 32.88 6.32
N SER A 135 20.14 33.31 7.49
CA SER A 135 19.74 32.40 8.57
C SER A 135 18.61 31.42 8.18
N THR A 136 17.80 31.80 7.19
CA THR A 136 16.70 30.98 6.66
C THR A 136 17.10 30.19 5.40
N GLY A 137 18.38 30.20 5.02
CA GLY A 137 18.93 29.48 3.86
C GLY A 137 18.68 30.16 2.51
N GLY A 138 18.19 31.39 2.52
CA GLY A 138 18.10 32.27 1.36
C GLY A 138 19.43 32.94 1.02
N LYS A 139 19.51 33.61 -0.12
CA LYS A 139 20.62 34.53 -0.46
C LYS A 139 20.00 35.84 -0.92
N VAL A 140 20.46 36.96 -0.39
CA VAL A 140 20.03 38.27 -0.90
C VAL A 140 20.75 38.50 -2.23
N PRO A 141 20.04 38.75 -3.35
CA PRO A 141 20.69 39.19 -4.56
C PRO A 141 21.34 40.55 -4.31
N VAL A 142 22.65 40.63 -4.57
CA VAL A 142 23.47 41.85 -4.40
C VAL A 142 23.05 42.92 -5.42
#